data_AF-A0A3D2WDD6-F1
#
_entry.id   AF-A0A3D2WDD6-F1
#
_cell.length_a   1.000
_cell.length_b   1.000
_cell.length_c   1.000
_cell.angle_alpha   90.00
_cell.angle_beta   90.00
_cell.angle_gamma   90.00
#
_symmetry.space_group_name_H-M   'P 1'
#
loop_
_entity.id
_entity.type
_entity.pdbx_description
1 polymer ?
#
loop_
_entity_poly.entity_id
_entity_poly.type
_entity_poly.pdbx_seq_one_letter_code
_entity_poly.pdbx_strand_id
1 'polypeptide(L)'
;MRLGVLTKYLIKIHIGPFIFALATITGLIFLNAVAQRIEGLIGKGLPWTVIGEFLVLSLPHTIALSLPMSVLVAVLYSFTE
;
A
#
# COMPACT_ATOMS: atom_id res chain seq x y z
N MET A 1 20.52 22.88 -1.34
CA MET A 1 20.99 22.11 -0.16
C MET A 1 21.56 20.79 -0.64
N ARG A 2 22.82 20.44 -0.32
CA ARG A 2 23.36 19.11 -0.59
C ARG A 2 22.96 18.19 0.57
N LEU A 3 22.37 17.03 0.26
CA LEU A 3 22.07 16.01 1.26
C LEU A 3 23.37 15.53 1.91
N GLY A 4 23.39 15.49 3.25
CA GLY A 4 24.48 14.89 3.99
C GLY A 4 24.58 13.39 3.70
N VAL A 5 25.78 12.83 3.80
CA VAL A 5 26.03 11.41 3.58
C VAL A 5 25.15 10.55 4.49
N LEU A 6 24.97 10.99 5.75
CA LEU A 6 24.12 10.34 6.74
C LEU A 6 22.65 10.30 6.31
N THR A 7 22.11 11.42 5.83
CA THR A 7 20.71 11.50 5.35
C THR A 7 20.47 10.57 4.17
N LYS A 8 21.43 10.50 3.23
CA LYS A 8 21.35 9.58 2.09
C LYS A 8 21.36 8.12 2.53
N TYR A 9 22.18 7.78 3.53
CA TYR A 9 22.24 6.44 4.10
C TYR A 9 20.92 6.07 4.80
N LEU A 10 20.39 6.97 5.64
CA LEU A 10 19.10 6.77 6.32
C LEU A 10 17.95 6.57 5.33
N ILE A 11 17.89 7.34 4.25
CA ILE A 11 16.86 7.14 3.22
C ILE A 11 17.05 5.76 2.55
N LYS A 12 18.28 5.36 2.24
CA LYS A 12 18.57 4.08 1.59
C LYS A 12 18.17 2.88 2.44
N ILE A 13 18.39 2.91 3.75
CA ILE A 13 18.03 1.81 4.64
C ILE A 13 16.50 1.68 4.81
N HIS A 14 15.76 2.79 4.84
CA HIS A 14 14.30 2.77 5.01
C HIS A 14 13.54 2.37 3.74
N ILE A 15 14.10 2.56 2.54
CA ILE A 15 13.40 2.30 1.26
C ILE A 15 12.94 0.84 1.14
N GLY A 16 13.80 -0.13 1.47
CA GLY A 16 13.47 -1.55 1.35
C GLY A 16 12.29 -1.95 2.25
N PRO A 17 12.41 -1.74 3.57
CA PRO A 17 11.33 -1.99 4.53
C PRO A 17 10.05 -1.22 4.21
N PHE A 18 10.16 0.03 3.76
CA PHE A 18 9.01 0.85 3.38
C PHE A 18 8.25 0.27 2.18
N ILE A 19 8.94 -0.05 1.09
CA ILE A 19 8.30 -0.62 -0.11
C ILE A 19 7.66 -1.96 0.21
N PHE A 20 8.35 -2.81 0.99
CA PHE A 20 7.83 -4.11 1.39
C PHE A 20 6.56 -3.99 2.25
N ALA A 21 6.61 -3.13 3.27
CA ALA A 21 5.47 -2.88 4.15
C ALA A 21 4.30 -2.25 3.38
N LEU A 22 4.57 -1.30 2.47
CA LEU A 22 3.57 -0.66 1.64
C LEU A 22 2.87 -1.66 0.74
N ALA A 23 3.60 -2.49 0.01
CA ALA A 23 3.01 -3.52 -0.85
C ALA A 23 2.17 -4.52 -0.04
N THR A 24 2.70 -5.00 1.08
CA THR A 24 2.03 -6.01 1.92
C THR A 24 0.75 -5.47 2.56
N ILE A 25 0.84 -4.33 3.24
CA ILE A 25 -0.30 -3.72 3.93
C ILE A 25 -1.36 -3.25 2.91
N THR A 26 -0.94 -2.63 1.80
CA THR A 26 -1.87 -2.22 0.74
C THR A 26 -2.59 -3.43 0.17
N GLY A 27 -1.87 -4.50 -0.18
CA GLY A 27 -2.47 -5.74 -0.68
C GLY A 27 -3.48 -6.33 0.30
N LEU A 28 -3.14 -6.38 1.58
CA LEU A 28 -4.00 -6.95 2.61
C LEU A 28 -5.28 -6.14 2.82
N ILE A 29 -5.18 -4.81 2.92
CA ILE A 29 -6.35 -3.92 3.03
C ILE A 29 -7.18 -3.94 1.74
N PHE A 30 -6.53 -3.96 0.58
CA PHE A 30 -7.19 -3.93 -0.72
C PHE A 30 -8.00 -5.20 -0.97
N LEU A 31 -7.41 -6.37 -0.73
CA LEU A 31 -8.12 -7.65 -0.83
C LEU A 31 -9.31 -7.71 0.11
N ASN A 32 -9.19 -7.18 1.33
CA ASN A 32 -10.31 -7.05 2.25
C ASN A 32 -11.42 -6.15 1.69
N ALA A 33 -11.06 -4.97 1.17
CA ALA A 33 -12.02 -4.03 0.57
C ALA A 33 -12.77 -4.62 -0.63
N VAL A 34 -12.09 -5.43 -1.44
CA VAL A 34 -12.66 -6.17 -2.58
C VAL A 34 -13.58 -7.28 -2.07
N ALA A 35 -13.12 -8.13 -1.16
CA ALA A 35 -13.89 -9.24 -0.62
C ALA A 35 -15.24 -8.77 -0.03
N GLN A 36 -15.26 -7.65 0.69
CA GLN A 36 -16.48 -7.08 1.25
C GLN A 36 -17.48 -6.57 0.20
N ARG A 37 -17.02 -6.27 -1.02
CA ARG A 37 -17.86 -5.68 -2.08
C ARG A 37 -18.08 -6.63 -3.26
N ILE A 38 -17.45 -7.81 -3.24
CA ILE A 38 -17.45 -8.77 -4.33
C ILE A 38 -18.85 -9.32 -4.61
N GLU A 39 -19.64 -9.58 -3.56
CA GLU A 39 -21.05 -9.99 -3.64
C GLU A 39 -21.94 -8.90 -4.28
N GLY A 40 -21.53 -7.64 -4.14
CA GLY A 40 -22.19 -6.50 -4.77
C GLY A 40 -21.87 -6.33 -6.25
N LEU A 41 -20.77 -6.93 -6.72
CA LEU A 41 -20.21 -6.75 -8.07
C LEU A 41 -20.43 -7.97 -8.96
N ILE A 42 -20.34 -9.18 -8.40
CA ILE A 42 -20.48 -10.45 -9.13
C ILE A 42 -21.95 -10.89 -9.13
N GLY A 43 -22.42 -11.41 -10.27
CA GLY A 43 -23.77 -11.99 -10.39
C GLY A 43 -24.89 -11.00 -10.70
N LYS A 44 -24.58 -9.70 -10.83
CA LYS A 44 -25.56 -8.64 -11.17
C LYS A 44 -25.60 -8.25 -12.65
N GLY A 45 -24.93 -9.01 -13.52
CA GLY A 45 -24.83 -8.69 -14.95
C GLY A 45 -23.93 -7.49 -15.27
N LEU A 46 -23.06 -7.08 -14.34
CA LEU A 46 -22.15 -5.95 -14.54
C LEU A 46 -21.04 -6.30 -15.54
N PRO A 47 -20.66 -5.36 -16.43
CA PRO A 47 -19.51 -5.54 -17.31
C PRO A 47 -18.21 -5.72 -16.50
N TRP A 48 -17.30 -6.59 -16.98
CA TRP A 48 -15.97 -6.77 -16.40
C TRP A 48 -15.17 -5.47 -16.26
N THR A 49 -15.42 -4.50 -17.15
CA THR A 49 -14.83 -3.16 -17.10
C THR A 49 -15.15 -2.42 -15.79
N VAL A 50 -16.37 -2.56 -15.28
CA VAL A 50 -16.80 -1.91 -14.03
C VAL A 50 -16.05 -2.49 -12.82
N ILE A 51 -15.78 -3.79 -12.85
CA ILE A 51 -14.96 -4.46 -11.82
C ILE A 51 -13.54 -3.90 -11.86
N GLY A 52 -12.94 -3.80 -13.05
CA GLY A 52 -11.61 -3.19 -13.23
C GLY A 52 -11.54 -1.74 -12.76
N GLU A 53 -12.56 -0.93 -13.10
CA GLU A 53 -12.66 0.46 -12.67
C GLU A 53 -12.78 0.59 -11.15
N PHE A 54 -13.61 -0.24 -10.51
CA PHE A 54 -13.72 -0.31 -9.05
C PHE A 54 -12.38 -0.66 -8.39
N LEU A 55 -11.64 -1.63 -8.93
CA LEU A 55 -10.32 -2.02 -8.42
C LEU A 55 -9.33 -0.85 -8.52
N VAL A 56 -9.26 -0.18 -9.67
CA VAL A 56 -8.34 0.95 -9.85
C VAL A 56 -8.73 2.14 -8.97
N LEU A 57 -10.02 2.46 -8.87
CA LEU A 57 -10.50 3.60 -8.08
C LEU A 57 -10.42 3.39 -6.57
N SER A 58 -10.36 2.14 -6.10
CA SER A 58 -10.20 1.85 -4.66
C SER A 58 -8.74 1.90 -4.18
N LEU A 59 -7.76 1.73 -5.08
CA LEU A 59 -6.34 1.75 -4.74
C LEU A 59 -5.86 3.06 -4.06
N PRO A 60 -6.22 4.28 -4.53
CA PRO A 60 -5.72 5.52 -3.92
C PRO A 60 -6.09 5.63 -2.43
N HIS A 61 -7.32 5.23 -2.08
CA HIS A 61 -7.77 5.25 -0.69
C HIS A 61 -7.03 4.21 0.15
N THR A 62 -6.87 2.98 -0.35
CA THR A 62 -6.12 1.93 0.35
C THR A 62 -4.66 2.32 0.57
N ILE A 63 -4.02 2.92 -0.44
CA ILE A 63 -2.65 3.44 -0.33
C ILE A 63 -2.57 4.56 0.71
N ALA A 64 -3.56 5.47 0.75
CA ALA A 64 -3.58 6.54 1.75
C ALA A 64 -3.63 6.00 3.19
N LEU A 65 -4.35 4.91 3.43
CA LEU A 65 -4.42 4.25 4.74
C LEU A 65 -3.14 3.46 5.07
N SER A 66 -2.57 2.74 4.10
CA SER A 66 -1.38 1.91 4.32
C SER A 66 -0.11 2.74 4.48
N LEU A 67 -0.02 3.91 3.84
CA LEU A 67 1.16 4.77 3.83
C LEU A 67 1.73 5.11 5.23
N PRO A 68 0.95 5.65 6.19
CA PRO A 68 1.47 5.93 7.54
C PRO A 68 1.89 4.67 8.30
N MET A 69 1.18 3.55 8.10
CA MET A 69 1.53 2.27 8.74
C MET A 69 2.84 1.72 8.17
N SER A 70 3.05 1.83 6.86
CA SER A 70 4.29 1.39 6.19
C SER A 70 5.50 2.23 6.61
N VAL A 71 5.31 3.52 6.87
CA VAL A 71 6.36 4.37 7.47
C VAL A 71 6.72 3.85 8.86
N LEU A 72 5.73 3.55 9.71
CA LEU A 72 5.98 3.01 11.05
C LEU A 72 6.77 1.69 10.99
N VAL A 73 6.36 0.76 10.13
CA VAL A 73 7.06 -0.53 9.96
C VAL A 73 8.49 -0.31 9.45
N ALA A 74 8.68 0.60 8.49
CA ALA A 74 10.01 0.89 7.95
C ALA A 74 10.98 1.44 9.00
N VAL A 75 10.49 2.34 9.86
CA VAL A 75 11.26 2.90 10.96
C VAL A 75 11.63 1.81 11.98
N LEU A 76 10.66 1.02 12.41
CA LEU A 76 10.90 -0.04 13.39
C LEU A 76 11.91 -1.07 12.88
N TYR A 77 11.75 -1.52 11.64
CA TYR A 77 12.65 -2.51 11.06
C TYR A 77 14.07 -1.96 10.88
N SER A 78 14.21 -0.73 10.35
CA SER A 78 15.52 -0.12 10.06
C SER A 78 16.35 0.21 11.30
N PHE A 79 15.73 0.28 12.49
CA PHE A 79 16.41 0.54 13.76
C PHE A 79 16.50 -0.69 14.67
N THR A 80 15.88 -1.81 14.29
CA THR A 80 15.96 -3.08 15.03
C THR A 80 17.05 -3.99 14.46
N GLU A 81 17.29 -3.92 13.16
CA GLU A 81 18.42 -4.56 12.45
C GLU A 81 19.71 -3.73 12.57
#